data_AF-A0A923DGX2-F1
#
_entry.id   AF-A0A923DGX2-F1
#
_cell.length_a   1.000
_cell.length_b   1.000
_cell.length_c   1.000
_cell.angle_alpha   90.00
_cell.angle_beta   90.00
_cell.angle_gamma   90.00
#
_symmetry.space_group_name_H-M   'P 1'
#
loop_
_entity.id
_entity.type
_entity.pdbx_description
1 polymer ?
#
loop_
_entity_poly.entity_id
_entity_poly.type
_entity_poly.pdbx_seq_one_letter_code
_entity_poly.pdbx_strand_id
1 'polypeptide(L)' 'METELKASYPDSNIKLIEGGGGIFDVTCNGKLIYSKQNIEGQPFPKEGEITRLIEQEMNLCARAR' A
#
# COMPACT_ATOMS: atom_id res chain seq x y z
N MET A 1 1.93 -9.59 -4.70
CA MET A 1 1.41 -8.26 -4.31
C MET A 1 0.95 -7.44 -5.50
N GLU A 2 1.80 -7.12 -6.49
CA GLU A 2 1.35 -6.32 -7.66
C GLU A 2 0.14 -6.96 -8.37
N THR A 3 0.18 -8.28 -8.59
CA THR A 3 -0.93 -9.05 -9.17
C THR A 3 -2.22 -8.90 -8.38
N GLU A 4 -2.15 -9.01 -7.05
CA GLU A 4 -3.30 -8.85 -6.14
C GLU A 4 -3.93 -7.46 -6.30
N LEU A 5 -3.09 -6.41 -6.28
CA LEU A 5 -3.55 -5.03 -6.41
C LEU A 5 -4.16 -4.75 -7.79
N LYS A 6 -3.58 -5.29 -8.86
CA LYS A 6 -4.14 -5.19 -10.22
C LYS A 6 -5.49 -5.89 -10.34
N ALA A 7 -5.69 -7.00 -9.62
CA ALA A 7 -6.97 -7.70 -9.60
C ALA A 7 -8.04 -6.96 -8.79
N SER A 8 -7.68 -6.39 -7.63
CA SER A 8 -8.62 -5.64 -6.78
C SER A 8 -8.92 -4.23 -7.30
N TYR A 9 -7.97 -3.60 -8.00
CA TYR A 9 -8.08 -2.22 -8.47
C TYR A 9 -7.66 -2.10 -9.96
N PRO A 10 -8.47 -2.61 -10.89
CA PRO A 10 -8.11 -2.66 -12.31
C PRO A 10 -7.90 -1.28 -12.95
N ASP A 11 -8.59 -0.24 -12.46
CA ASP A 11 -8.48 1.14 -12.95
C ASP A 11 -7.34 1.94 -12.28
N SER A 12 -6.62 1.36 -11.33
CA SER A 12 -5.55 2.04 -10.60
C SER A 12 -4.23 2.04 -11.36
N ASN A 13 -3.54 3.19 -11.33
CA ASN A 13 -2.18 3.30 -11.85
C ASN A 13 -1.16 2.80 -10.82
N ILE A 14 -0.82 1.52 -10.91
CA ILE A 14 0.15 0.88 -10.01
C ILE A 14 1.55 1.02 -10.60
N LYS A 15 2.49 1.57 -9.82
CA LYS A 15 3.90 1.72 -10.20
C LYS A 15 4.79 1.08 -9.16
N LEU A 16 5.71 0.23 -9.62
CA LEU A 16 6.83 -0.22 -8.82
C LEU A 16 8.00 0.75 -9.02
N ILE A 17 8.47 1.37 -7.94
CA ILE A 17 9.65 2.23 -7.97
C ILE A 17 10.79 1.41 -7.36
N GLU A 18 11.73 0.98 -8.20
CA GLU A 18 12.90 0.25 -7.75
C GLU A 18 13.78 1.16 -6.86
N GLY A 19 14.08 0.68 -5.66
CA GLY A 19 14.86 1.41 -4.66
C GLY A 19 16.02 0.57 -4.11
N GLY A 20 17.02 1.25 -3.55
CA GLY A 20 18.15 0.64 -2.85
C GLY A 20 17.98 0.65 -1.32
N GLY A 21 18.92 0.04 -0.59
CA GLY A 21 18.98 0.13 0.87
C GLY A 21 17.98 -0.74 1.63
N GLY A 22 17.26 -1.62 0.91
CA GLY A 22 16.25 -2.48 1.50
C GLY A 22 15.12 -1.66 2.11
N ILE A 23 14.61 -0.66 1.41
CA ILE A 23 13.39 0.06 1.79
C ILE A 23 12.18 -0.66 1.17
N PHE A 24 11.07 -0.71 1.90
CA PHE A 24 9.80 -1.19 1.36
C PHE A 24 8.69 -0.29 1.90
N ASP A 25 8.26 0.64 1.05
CA ASP A 25 7.21 1.61 1.33
C ASP A 25 6.10 1.45 0.31
N VAL A 26 4.87 1.63 0.77
CA VAL A 26 3.68 1.66 -0.09
C VAL A 26 2.96 2.96 0.16
N THR A 27 2.78 3.73 -0.91
CA THR A 27 2.02 4.97 -0.89
C THR A 27 0.75 4.85 -1.70
N CYS A 28 -0.37 5.31 -1.17
CA CYS A 28 -1.63 5.46 -1.89
C CYS A 28 -1.95 6.95 -2.02
N ASN A 29 -2.18 7.43 -3.26
CA ASN A 29 -2.47 8.85 -3.55
C ASN A 29 -1.46 9.84 -2.91
N GLY A 30 -0.18 9.46 -2.89
CA GLY A 30 0.89 10.28 -2.31
C GLY A 30 1.04 10.20 -0.78
N LYS A 31 0.18 9.44 -0.09
CA LYS A 31 0.28 9.22 1.35
C LYS A 31 0.89 7.86 1.65
N LEU A 32 1.85 7.80 2.58
CA LEU A 32 2.42 6.57 3.09
C LEU A 32 1.37 5.78 3.87
N ILE A 33 1.04 4.57 3.40
CA ILE A 33 0.08 3.66 4.04
C ILE A 33 0.76 2.44 4.66
N TYR A 34 1.97 2.10 4.21
CA TYR A 34 2.79 1.03 4.78
C TYR A 34 4.27 1.38 4.66
N SER A 35 5.04 1.11 5.71
CA SER A 35 6.50 1.11 5.66
C SER A 35 7.02 0.00 6.54
N LYS A 36 7.88 -0.87 6.00
CA LYS A 36 8.47 -1.94 6.82
C LYS A 36 9.38 -1.42 7.93
N GLN A 37 9.87 -0.19 7.81
CA GLN A 37 10.71 0.44 8.84
C GLN A 37 9.91 0.77 10.11
N ASN A 38 8.58 0.89 9.98
CA ASN A 38 7.69 1.20 11.09
C ASN A 38 7.17 -0.06 11.81
N ILE A 39 7.48 -1.26 11.32
CA ILE A 39 6.94 -2.52 11.85
C ILE A 39 8.09 -3.46 12.18
N GLU A 40 8.44 -3.53 13.46
CA GLU A 40 9.48 -4.44 13.93
C GLU A 40 9.07 -5.90 13.70
N GLY A 41 9.98 -6.68 13.09
CA GLY A 41 9.78 -8.11 12.86
C GLY A 41 8.89 -8.49 11.67
N GLN A 42 8.30 -7.52 10.96
CA GLN A 42 7.50 -7.80 9.75
C GLN A 42 8.11 -7.11 8.51
N PRO A 43 9.01 -7.79 7.77
CA PRO A 43 9.69 -7.19 6.62
C PRO A 43 8.80 -7.00 5.39
N PHE A 44 7.70 -7.75 5.28
CA PHE A 44 6.77 -7.72 4.17
C PHE A 44 5.32 -7.77 4.65
N PRO A 45 4.38 -7.12 3.93
CA PRO A 45 2.97 -7.18 4.26
C PRO A 45 2.41 -8.59 4.08
N LYS A 46 1.39 -8.93 4.88
CA LYS A 46 0.62 -10.17 4.68
C LYS A 46 -0.31 -10.04 3.47
N GLU A 47 -0.81 -11.18 2.99
CA GLU A 47 -1.83 -11.21 1.94
C GLU A 47 -3.05 -10.35 2.33
N GLY A 48 -3.53 -9.52 1.40
CA GLY A 48 -4.63 -8.58 1.62
C GLY A 48 -4.37 -7.41 2.57
N GLU A 49 -3.20 -7.32 3.23
CA GLU A 49 -2.90 -6.25 4.19
C GLU A 49 -2.88 -4.87 3.53
N ILE A 50 -2.21 -4.77 2.38
CA ILE A 50 -2.14 -3.51 1.63
C ILE A 50 -3.52 -3.10 1.08
N THR A 51 -4.32 -4.05 0.60
CA THR A 51 -5.69 -3.81 0.13
C THR A 51 -6.54 -3.20 1.25
N ARG A 52 -6.48 -3.77 2.46
CA ARG A 52 -7.18 -3.20 3.63
C ARG A 52 -6.72 -1.79 3.97
N LEU A 53 -5.43 -1.52 3.92
CA LEU A 53 -4.88 -0.18 4.17
C LEU A 53 -5.35 0.84 3.13
N ILE A 54 -5.42 0.44 1.85
CA ILE A 54 -5.98 1.27 0.78
C ILE A 54 -7.46 1.55 1.06
N GLU A 55 -8.26 0.53 1.39
CA GLU A 55 -9.68 0.71 1.72
C GLU A 55 -9.88 1.67 2.89
N GLN A 56 -9.09 1.54 3.95
CA GLN A 56 -9.13 2.46 5.09
C GLN A 56 -8.81 3.90 4.66
N GLU A 57 -7.78 4.09 3.83
CA GLU A 57 -7.39 5.41 3.34
C GLU A 57 -8.48 6.04 2.46
N MET A 58 -9.04 5.27 1.53
CA MET A 58 -10.09 5.77 0.64
C MET A 58 -11.41 6.05 1.39
N ASN A 59 -11.72 5.26 2.43
CA ASN A 59 -12.92 5.45 3.25
C ASN A 59 -12.79 6.64 4.22
N LEU A 60 -11.57 6.96 4.69
CA LEU A 60 -11.30 8.18 5.44
C LEU A 60 -11.57 9.45 4.59
N CYS A 61 -11.23 9.42 3.30
CA CYS A 61 -11.60 10.49 2.35
C CYS A 61 -13.12 10.59 2.09
N ALA A 62 -13.89 9.50 2.25
CA ALA A 62 -15.34 9.51 2.07
C ALA A 62 -16.09 10.07 3.30
N ARG A 63 -15.53 9.92 4.50
CA ARG A 63 -16.11 10.40 5.77
C ARG A 63 -15.74 11.83 6.14
N ALA A 64 -14.75 12.41 5.48
CA ALA A 64 -14.30 13.79 5.69
C ALA A 64 -15.03 14.83 4.81
N ARG A 65 -16.15 14.45 4.18
CA ARG A 65 -17.01 15.33 3.37
C ARG A 65 -18.37 15.51 4.00
#